data_AF-A0A821HUG3-F1
#
_entry.id   AF-A0A821HUG3-F1
#
_cell.length_a   1.000
_cell.length_b   1.000
_cell.length_c   1.000
_cell.angle_alpha   90.00
_cell.angle_beta   90.00
_cell.angle_gamma   90.00
#
_symmetry.space_group_name_H-M   'P 1'
#
loop_
_entity.id
_entity.type
_entity.pdbx_description
1 polymer ?
#
loop_
_entity_poly.entity_id
_entity_poly.type
_entity_poly.pdbx_seq_one_letter_code
_entity_poly.pdbx_strand_id
1 'polypeptide(L)'
;ENVDLIESLRIYKQELNNLQTLKEQLKKQATSILSDKEMNDLLMKEKIEEVQKKNKLIKELKEKVQCLELSLTKFIEEFDNERKKLLEQSQIEQESSHNEIIKLQRALELKGKEMNKVKKLGKTILEQRSELETLFLDSLQNVKRHIIYNRLQYHKDAFNSYQNRMLNNHHGQGDHTRMRTFNETFNEINTNNVFHDLEETTKW
;
A
#
# COMPACT_ATOMS: atom_id res chain seq x y z
N GLU A 1 36.41 -106.23 -86.28
CA GLU A 1 37.49 -106.22 -85.26
C GLU A 1 38.33 -104.94 -85.26
N ASN A 2 39.21 -104.65 -86.24
CA ASN A 2 40.00 -103.39 -86.19
C ASN A 2 39.15 -102.11 -86.39
N VAL A 3 38.03 -102.18 -87.11
CA VAL A 3 37.13 -101.04 -87.34
C VAL A 3 36.30 -100.70 -86.10
N ASP A 4 35.79 -101.71 -85.40
CA ASP A 4 35.01 -101.55 -84.17
C ASP A 4 35.85 -100.97 -83.01
N LEU A 5 37.14 -101.31 -82.98
CA LEU A 5 38.10 -100.77 -82.01
C LEU A 5 38.41 -99.28 -82.25
N ILE A 6 38.45 -98.85 -83.52
CA ILE A 6 38.68 -97.45 -83.89
C ILE A 6 37.45 -96.59 -83.56
N GLU A 7 36.24 -97.11 -83.80
CA GLU A 7 35.00 -96.40 -83.51
C GLU A 7 34.76 -96.26 -82.00
N SER A 8 35.00 -97.31 -81.21
CA SER A 8 34.97 -97.25 -79.75
C SER A 8 36.02 -96.27 -79.19
N LEU A 9 37.26 -96.27 -79.72
CA LEU A 9 38.27 -95.27 -79.37
C LEU A 9 37.84 -93.83 -79.68
N ARG A 10 37.13 -93.60 -80.79
CA ARG A 10 36.60 -92.27 -81.13
C ARG A 10 35.54 -91.80 -80.13
N ILE A 11 34.62 -92.69 -79.75
CA ILE A 11 33.58 -92.40 -78.75
C ILE A 11 34.24 -92.10 -77.40
N TYR A 12 35.18 -92.92 -76.95
CA TYR A 12 35.91 -92.67 -75.71
C TYR A 12 36.68 -91.35 -75.74
N LYS A 13 37.34 -91.00 -76.85
CA LYS A 13 38.03 -89.72 -77.01
C LYS A 13 37.07 -88.53 -76.95
N GLN A 14 35.87 -88.67 -77.50
CA GLN A 14 34.83 -87.64 -77.48
C GLN A 14 34.22 -87.49 -76.07
N GLU A 15 33.97 -88.60 -75.37
CA GLU A 15 33.57 -88.60 -73.96
C GLU A 15 34.64 -87.98 -73.06
N LEU A 16 35.91 -88.27 -73.31
CA LEU A 16 37.04 -87.70 -72.56
C LEU A 16 37.14 -86.19 -72.77
N ASN A 17 36.94 -85.72 -74.01
CA ASN A 17 36.84 -84.28 -74.30
C ASN A 17 35.62 -83.62 -73.62
N ASN A 18 34.45 -84.27 -73.64
CA ASN A 18 33.25 -83.76 -72.97
C ASN A 18 33.41 -83.72 -71.44
N LEU A 19 34.05 -84.74 -70.85
CA LEU A 19 34.40 -84.75 -69.44
C LEU A 19 35.42 -83.66 -69.11
N GLN A 20 36.35 -83.37 -70.01
CA GLN A 20 37.36 -82.32 -69.83
C GLN A 20 36.74 -80.92 -69.90
N THR A 21 35.81 -80.66 -70.84
CA THR A 21 35.08 -79.39 -70.91
C THR A 21 34.15 -79.19 -69.72
N LEU A 22 33.44 -80.24 -69.28
CA LEU A 22 32.62 -80.21 -68.07
C LEU A 22 33.48 -79.92 -66.83
N LYS A 23 34.64 -80.56 -66.72
CA LYS A 23 35.60 -80.33 -65.63
C LYS A 23 36.09 -78.88 -65.61
N GLU A 24 36.36 -78.28 -66.77
CA GLU A 24 36.74 -76.87 -66.87
C GLU A 24 35.59 -75.91 -66.50
N GLN A 25 34.36 -76.21 -66.92
CA GLN A 25 33.17 -75.44 -66.54
C GLN A 25 32.90 -75.52 -65.04
N LEU A 26 32.97 -76.72 -64.45
CA LEU A 26 32.82 -76.92 -63.01
C LEU A 26 33.92 -76.20 -62.22
N LYS A 27 35.16 -76.20 -62.72
CA LYS A 27 36.25 -75.41 -62.11
C LYS A 27 35.95 -73.92 -62.12
N LYS A 28 35.47 -73.36 -63.24
CA LYS A 28 35.10 -71.94 -63.35
C LYS A 28 33.94 -71.57 -62.43
N GLN A 29 32.92 -72.41 -62.35
CA GLN A 29 31.80 -72.22 -61.43
C GLN A 29 32.26 -72.29 -59.97
N ALA A 30 33.11 -73.27 -59.62
CA ALA A 30 33.67 -73.38 -58.28
C ALA A 30 34.46 -72.12 -57.89
N THR A 31 35.30 -71.58 -58.78
CA THR A 31 36.03 -70.33 -58.51
C THR A 31 35.12 -69.11 -58.40
N SER A 32 34.05 -69.02 -59.21
CA SER A 32 33.06 -67.93 -59.12
C SER A 32 32.32 -67.96 -57.78
N ILE A 33 31.79 -69.13 -57.41
CA ILE A 33 31.06 -69.32 -56.14
C ILE A 33 31.97 -69.00 -54.95
N LEU A 34 33.25 -69.34 -55.03
CA LEU A 34 34.21 -69.08 -53.96
C LEU A 34 34.45 -67.56 -53.81
N SER A 35 34.60 -66.83 -54.91
CA SER A 35 34.69 -65.36 -54.92
C SER A 35 33.42 -64.70 -54.38
N ASP A 36 32.25 -65.16 -54.82
CA ASP A 36 30.96 -64.62 -54.37
C ASP A 36 30.73 -64.87 -52.87
N LYS A 37 31.17 -66.04 -52.38
CA LYS A 37 31.14 -66.37 -50.95
C LYS A 37 32.05 -65.43 -50.15
N GLU A 38 33.29 -65.22 -50.58
CA GLU A 38 34.23 -64.32 -49.91
C GLU A 38 33.70 -62.88 -49.86
N MET A 39 33.11 -62.41 -50.96
CA MET A 39 32.50 -61.08 -51.04
C MET A 39 31.27 -60.96 -50.13
N ASN A 40 30.40 -61.97 -50.09
CA ASN A 40 29.26 -62.01 -49.18
C ASN A 40 29.69 -62.08 -47.70
N ASP A 41 30.75 -62.82 -47.37
CA ASP A 41 31.28 -62.90 -46.01
C ASP A 41 31.83 -61.54 -45.54
N LEU A 42 32.49 -60.78 -46.43
CA LEU A 42 32.92 -59.41 -46.17
C LEU A 42 31.74 -58.46 -45.94
N LEU A 43 30.75 -58.47 -46.84
CA LEU A 43 29.53 -57.66 -46.70
C LEU A 43 28.75 -57.99 -45.42
N MET A 44 28.67 -59.26 -45.06
CA MET A 44 27.99 -59.69 -43.84
C MET A 44 28.70 -59.15 -42.60
N LYS A 45 30.04 -59.19 -42.56
CA LYS A 45 30.83 -58.58 -41.47
C LYS A 45 30.60 -57.08 -41.36
N GLU A 46 30.66 -56.36 -42.48
CA GLU A 46 30.40 -54.91 -42.50
C GLU A 46 28.98 -54.58 -41.99
N LYS A 47 27.97 -55.34 -42.42
CA LYS A 47 26.58 -55.14 -41.97
C LYS A 47 26.43 -55.44 -40.48
N ILE A 48 27.09 -56.46 -39.96
CA ILE A 48 27.10 -56.76 -38.52
C ILE A 48 27.72 -55.59 -37.75
N GLU A 49 28.86 -55.05 -38.19
CA GLU A 49 29.48 -53.89 -37.55
C GLU A 49 28.60 -52.64 -37.61
N GLU A 50 27.93 -52.39 -38.74
CA GLU A 50 27.01 -51.27 -38.91
C GLU A 50 25.81 -51.38 -37.94
N VAL A 51 25.22 -52.57 -37.82
CA VAL A 51 24.13 -52.85 -36.88
C VAL A 51 24.59 -52.66 -35.44
N GLN A 52 25.79 -53.13 -35.08
CA GLN A 52 26.34 -52.94 -33.75
C GLN A 52 26.53 -51.45 -33.42
N LYS A 53 27.07 -50.65 -34.35
CA LYS A 53 27.23 -49.20 -34.18
C LYS A 53 25.88 -48.50 -33.99
N LYS A 54 24.88 -48.83 -34.82
CA LYS A 54 23.51 -48.28 -34.70
C LYS A 54 22.87 -48.66 -33.37
N ASN A 55 23.01 -49.91 -32.92
CA ASN A 55 22.45 -50.36 -31.65
C ASN A 55 23.07 -49.63 -30.44
N LYS A 56 24.38 -49.34 -30.48
CA LYS A 56 25.05 -48.51 -29.46
C LYS A 56 24.46 -47.10 -29.44
N LEU A 57 24.34 -46.47 -30.61
CA LEU A 57 23.76 -45.13 -30.73
C LEU A 57 22.31 -45.07 -30.23
N ILE A 58 21.49 -46.06 -30.58
CA ILE A 58 20.10 -46.16 -30.09
C ILE A 58 20.07 -46.27 -28.57
N LYS A 59 20.97 -47.04 -27.97
CA LYS A 59 21.06 -47.18 -26.52
C LYS A 59 21.42 -45.84 -25.86
N GLU A 60 22.45 -45.16 -26.35
CA GLU A 60 22.87 -43.84 -25.83
C GLU A 60 21.77 -42.79 -25.97
N LEU A 61 21.06 -42.77 -27.10
CA LEU A 61 19.95 -41.85 -27.31
C LEU A 61 18.78 -42.14 -26.36
N LYS A 62 18.45 -43.42 -26.11
CA LYS A 62 17.42 -43.80 -25.14
C LYS A 62 17.77 -43.37 -23.73
N GLU A 63 19.02 -43.57 -23.31
CA GLU A 63 19.50 -43.12 -22.00
C GLU A 63 19.40 -41.59 -21.88
N LYS A 64 19.80 -40.84 -22.91
CA LYS A 64 19.65 -39.37 -22.92
C LYS A 64 18.20 -38.92 -22.83
N VAL A 65 17.30 -39.54 -23.59
CA VAL A 65 15.86 -39.24 -23.54
C VAL A 65 15.33 -39.50 -22.13
N GLN A 66 15.66 -40.64 -21.53
CA GLN A 66 15.24 -40.97 -20.18
C GLN A 66 15.76 -39.97 -19.14
N CYS A 67 17.03 -39.55 -19.25
CA CYS A 67 17.59 -38.51 -18.37
C CYS A 67 16.89 -37.16 -18.51
N LEU A 68 16.54 -36.77 -19.75
CA LEU A 68 15.81 -35.53 -20.01
C LEU A 68 14.38 -35.59 -19.48
N GLU A 69 13.68 -36.70 -19.68
CA GLU A 69 12.33 -36.93 -19.14
C GLU A 69 12.33 -36.85 -17.61
N LEU A 70 13.28 -37.50 -16.94
CA LEU A 70 13.43 -37.43 -15.49
C LEU A 70 13.71 -36.00 -14.99
N SER A 71 14.56 -35.27 -15.72
CA SER A 71 14.89 -33.88 -15.37
C SER A 71 13.68 -32.97 -15.55
N LEU A 72 12.91 -33.17 -16.62
CA LEU A 72 11.70 -32.41 -16.89
C LEU A 72 10.61 -32.67 -15.85
N THR A 73 10.39 -33.92 -15.45
CA THR A 73 9.42 -34.26 -14.39
C THR A 73 9.77 -33.58 -13.08
N LYS A 74 11.05 -33.62 -12.67
CA LYS A 74 11.52 -32.91 -11.47
C LYS A 74 11.30 -31.40 -11.57
N PHE A 75 11.62 -30.81 -12.72
CA PHE A 75 11.41 -29.38 -12.94
C PHE A 75 9.92 -28.99 -12.83
N ILE A 76 9.02 -29.81 -13.37
CA ILE A 76 7.57 -29.58 -13.25
C ILE A 76 7.12 -29.67 -11.80
N GLU A 77 7.59 -30.66 -11.04
CA GLU A 77 7.26 -30.81 -9.62
C GLU A 77 7.78 -29.64 -8.77
N GLU A 78 9.01 -29.20 -9.01
CA GLU A 78 9.60 -28.04 -8.34
C GLU A 78 8.82 -26.76 -8.67
N PHE A 79 8.49 -26.56 -9.95
CA PHE A 79 7.71 -25.40 -10.40
C PHE A 79 6.31 -25.37 -9.79
N ASP A 80 5.61 -26.51 -9.74
CA ASP A 80 4.29 -26.61 -9.13
C ASP A 80 4.34 -26.34 -7.62
N ASN A 81 5.38 -26.81 -6.93
CA ASN A 81 5.59 -26.55 -5.52
C ASN A 81 5.92 -25.07 -5.25
N GLU A 82 6.77 -24.46 -6.06
CA GLU A 82 7.09 -23.04 -5.96
C GLU A 82 5.86 -22.17 -6.21
N ARG A 83 5.06 -22.49 -7.23
CA ARG A 83 3.81 -21.82 -7.52
C ARG A 83 2.82 -21.89 -6.35
N LYS A 84 2.69 -23.06 -5.71
CA LYS A 84 1.83 -23.23 -4.52
C LYS A 84 2.32 -22.38 -3.35
N LYS A 85 3.62 -22.41 -3.04
CA LYS A 85 4.21 -21.60 -1.97
C LYS A 85 4.00 -20.11 -2.20
N LEU A 86 4.18 -19.65 -3.42
CA LEU A 86 4.00 -18.23 -3.77
C LEU A 86 2.52 -17.81 -3.60
N LEU A 87 1.57 -18.66 -4.01
CA LEU A 87 0.16 -18.42 -3.79
C LEU A 87 -0.20 -18.36 -2.30
N GLU A 88 0.28 -19.32 -1.50
CA GLU A 88 0.05 -19.34 -0.05
C GLU A 88 0.64 -18.10 0.64
N GLN A 89 1.88 -17.73 0.30
CA GLN A 89 2.52 -16.52 0.84
C GLN A 89 1.73 -15.27 0.47
N SER A 90 1.34 -15.13 -0.80
CA SER A 90 0.54 -13.99 -1.26
C SER A 90 -0.82 -13.92 -0.55
N GLN A 91 -1.46 -15.06 -0.27
CA GLN A 91 -2.71 -15.11 0.48
C GLN A 91 -2.52 -14.65 1.93
N ILE A 92 -1.50 -15.17 2.62
CA ILE A 92 -1.18 -14.80 4.00
C ILE A 92 -0.87 -13.30 4.10
N GLU A 93 -0.05 -12.78 3.18
CA GLU A 93 0.27 -11.35 3.12
C GLU A 93 -0.97 -10.49 2.87
N GLN A 94 -1.84 -10.91 1.94
CA GLN A 94 -3.07 -10.20 1.63
C GLN A 94 -4.05 -10.20 2.82
N GLU A 95 -4.21 -11.32 3.52
CA GLU A 95 -5.04 -11.40 4.73
C GLU A 95 -4.47 -10.55 5.87
N SER A 96 -3.14 -10.60 6.07
CA SER A 96 -2.45 -9.77 7.06
C SER A 96 -2.65 -8.28 6.78
N SER A 97 -2.42 -7.86 5.53
CA SER A 97 -2.61 -6.48 5.08
C SER A 97 -4.07 -6.05 5.24
N HIS A 98 -5.03 -6.90 4.87
CA HIS A 98 -6.45 -6.61 5.03
C HIS A 98 -6.83 -6.40 6.50
N ASN A 99 -6.33 -7.24 7.40
CA ASN A 99 -6.55 -7.11 8.85
C ASN A 99 -5.93 -5.82 9.41
N GLU A 100 -4.76 -5.42 8.93
CA GLU A 100 -4.13 -4.16 9.32
C GLU A 100 -4.95 -2.95 8.84
N ILE A 101 -5.43 -2.97 7.60
CA ILE A 101 -6.30 -1.93 7.04
C ILE A 101 -7.57 -1.78 7.91
N ILE A 102 -8.21 -2.87 8.31
CA ILE A 102 -9.40 -2.83 9.19
C ILE A 102 -9.05 -2.19 10.54
N LYS A 103 -7.91 -2.55 11.14
CA LYS A 103 -7.46 -1.97 12.42
C LYS A 103 -7.22 -0.46 12.29
N LEU A 104 -6.55 -0.03 11.22
CA LEU A 104 -6.27 1.38 10.94
C LEU A 104 -7.55 2.17 10.69
N GLN A 105 -8.51 1.62 9.94
CA GLN A 105 -9.81 2.25 9.71
C GLN A 105 -10.57 2.46 11.03
N ARG A 106 -10.59 1.46 11.92
CA ARG A 106 -11.21 1.60 13.25
C ARG A 106 -10.51 2.65 14.11
N ALA A 107 -9.18 2.67 14.11
CA ALA A 107 -8.41 3.67 14.85
C ALA A 107 -8.71 5.09 14.34
N LEU A 108 -8.79 5.27 13.01
CA LEU A 108 -9.12 6.54 12.38
C LEU A 108 -10.55 6.98 12.74
N GLU A 109 -11.53 6.07 12.74
CA GLU A 109 -12.90 6.37 13.14
C GLU A 109 -12.98 6.84 14.61
N LEU A 110 -12.29 6.14 15.53
CA LEU A 110 -12.23 6.53 16.94
C LEU A 110 -11.57 7.91 17.10
N LYS A 111 -10.46 8.15 16.41
CA LYS A 111 -9.79 9.46 16.41
C LYS A 111 -10.67 10.57 15.83
N GLY A 112 -11.46 10.28 14.79
CA GLY A 112 -12.46 11.19 14.25
C GLY A 112 -13.55 11.55 15.27
N LYS A 113 -14.05 10.57 16.03
CA LYS A 113 -15.02 10.79 17.11
C LYS A 113 -14.43 11.63 18.25
N GLU A 114 -13.21 11.34 18.69
CA GLU A 114 -12.50 12.13 19.69
C GLU A 114 -12.31 13.58 19.23
N MET A 115 -11.83 13.77 18.01
CA MET A 115 -11.64 15.09 17.41
C MET A 115 -12.95 15.90 17.38
N ASN A 116 -14.06 15.26 17.01
CA ASN A 116 -15.37 15.91 17.02
C ASN A 116 -15.82 16.31 18.43
N LYS A 117 -15.52 15.51 19.47
CA LYS A 117 -15.79 15.90 20.86
C LYS A 117 -14.97 17.12 21.26
N VAL A 118 -13.67 17.14 20.94
CA VAL A 118 -12.78 18.28 21.23
C VAL A 118 -13.27 19.54 20.53
N LYS A 119 -13.66 19.45 19.25
CA LYS A 119 -14.22 20.59 18.50
C LYS A 119 -15.49 21.15 19.15
N LYS A 120 -16.41 20.27 19.58
CA LYS A 120 -17.63 20.68 20.29
C LYS A 120 -17.31 21.38 21.61
N LEU A 121 -16.41 20.81 22.41
CA LEU A 121 -15.98 21.42 23.68
C LEU A 121 -15.33 22.79 23.45
N GLY A 122 -14.44 22.90 22.47
CA GLY A 122 -13.81 24.18 22.10
C GLY A 122 -14.84 25.24 21.71
N LYS A 123 -15.87 24.85 20.94
CA LYS A 123 -16.98 25.75 20.59
C LYS A 123 -17.75 26.21 21.82
N THR A 124 -18.14 25.29 22.71
CA THR A 124 -18.88 25.62 23.94
C THR A 124 -18.09 26.54 24.86
N ILE A 125 -16.78 26.32 25.02
CA ILE A 125 -15.92 27.20 25.83
C ILE A 125 -15.89 28.60 25.24
N LEU A 126 -15.80 28.73 23.91
CA LEU A 126 -15.78 30.02 23.24
C LEU A 126 -17.12 30.74 23.36
N GLU A 127 -18.24 30.03 23.21
CA GLU A 127 -19.59 30.55 23.43
C GLU A 127 -19.75 31.08 24.87
N GLN A 128 -19.43 30.24 25.88
CA GLN A 128 -19.49 30.63 27.30
C GLN A 128 -18.60 31.83 27.63
N ARG A 129 -17.38 31.86 27.09
CA ARG A 129 -16.47 32.99 27.28
C ARG A 129 -17.05 34.28 26.68
N SER A 130 -17.64 34.19 25.49
CA SER A 130 -18.24 35.34 24.80
C SER A 130 -19.44 35.88 25.58
N GLU A 131 -20.27 35.00 26.14
CA GLU A 131 -21.37 35.36 27.03
C GLU A 131 -20.89 36.07 28.29
N LEU A 132 -19.84 35.55 28.95
CA LEU A 132 -19.25 36.19 30.14
C LEU A 132 -18.64 37.55 29.82
N GLU A 133 -17.92 37.68 28.71
CA GLU A 133 -17.35 38.96 28.27
C GLU A 133 -18.46 39.99 28.04
N THR A 134 -19.57 39.59 27.41
CA THR A 134 -20.74 40.46 27.20
C THR A 134 -21.37 40.86 28.52
N LEU A 135 -21.59 39.91 29.44
CA LEU A 135 -22.13 40.18 30.77
C LEU A 135 -21.27 41.18 31.56
N PHE A 136 -19.95 41.04 31.51
CA PHE A 136 -19.05 41.98 32.19
C PHE A 136 -19.08 43.37 31.57
N LEU A 137 -19.10 43.48 30.23
CA LEU A 137 -19.24 44.76 29.55
C LEU A 137 -20.56 45.45 29.91
N ASP A 138 -21.67 44.71 29.89
CA ASP A 138 -22.98 45.22 30.26
C ASP A 138 -23.03 45.67 31.72
N SER A 139 -22.41 44.90 32.62
CA SER A 139 -22.32 45.23 34.04
C SER A 139 -21.52 46.51 34.26
N LEU A 140 -20.36 46.66 33.61
CA LEU A 140 -19.54 47.88 33.67
C LEU A 140 -20.30 49.08 33.11
N GLN A 141 -21.01 48.92 31.99
CA GLN A 141 -21.84 49.97 31.41
C GLN A 141 -23.00 50.34 32.34
N ASN A 142 -23.60 49.35 33.02
CA ASN A 142 -24.66 49.60 33.99
C ASN A 142 -24.13 50.38 35.21
N VAL A 143 -23.01 49.97 35.79
CA VAL A 143 -22.36 50.69 36.89
C VAL A 143 -22.02 52.13 36.47
N LYS A 144 -21.47 52.33 35.28
CA LYS A 144 -21.20 53.67 34.74
C LYS A 144 -22.48 54.53 34.66
N ARG A 145 -23.58 53.96 34.15
CA ARG A 145 -24.88 54.65 34.11
C ARG A 145 -25.41 54.98 35.51
N HIS A 146 -25.30 54.05 36.45
CA HIS A 146 -25.70 54.28 37.84
C HIS A 146 -24.86 55.37 38.51
N ILE A 147 -23.55 55.42 38.29
CA ILE A 147 -22.69 56.48 38.82
C ILE A 147 -23.14 57.85 38.28
N ILE A 148 -23.36 57.95 36.96
CA ILE A 148 -23.83 59.20 36.34
C ILE A 148 -25.19 59.61 36.91
N TYR A 149 -26.13 58.67 37.02
CA TYR A 149 -27.46 58.92 37.58
C TYR A 149 -27.40 59.35 39.05
N ASN A 150 -26.63 58.65 39.88
CA ASN A 150 -26.48 58.97 41.30
C ASN A 150 -25.84 60.35 41.50
N ARG A 151 -24.83 60.71 40.69
CA ARG A 151 -24.23 62.05 40.72
C ARG A 151 -25.25 63.14 40.37
N LEU A 152 -26.07 62.91 39.34
CA LEU A 152 -27.13 63.84 38.94
C LEU A 152 -28.20 63.99 40.02
N GLN A 153 -28.66 62.88 40.62
CA GLN A 153 -29.63 62.91 41.72
C GLN A 153 -29.07 63.60 42.95
N TYR A 154 -27.83 63.28 43.35
CA TYR A 154 -27.17 63.93 44.47
C TYR A 154 -27.10 65.45 44.28
N HIS A 155 -26.71 65.91 43.08
CA HIS A 155 -26.69 67.34 42.76
C HIS A 155 -28.06 67.98 42.91
N LYS A 156 -29.11 67.34 42.37
CA LYS A 156 -30.50 67.81 42.47
C LYS A 156 -31.02 67.85 43.90
N ASP A 157 -30.77 66.80 44.68
CA ASP A 157 -31.22 66.69 46.08
C ASP A 157 -30.48 67.69 46.97
N ALA A 158 -29.17 67.85 46.76
CA ALA A 158 -28.36 68.87 47.41
C ALA A 158 -28.88 70.29 47.11
N PHE A 159 -29.26 70.56 45.85
CA PHE A 159 -29.81 71.85 45.43
C PHE A 159 -31.16 72.13 46.09
N ASN A 160 -32.08 71.16 46.02
CA ASN A 160 -33.40 71.28 46.63
C ASN A 160 -33.32 71.44 48.15
N SER A 161 -32.45 70.66 48.82
CA SER A 161 -32.24 70.77 50.27
C SER A 161 -31.72 72.16 50.65
N TYR A 162 -30.75 72.70 49.90
CA TYR A 162 -30.24 74.05 50.12
C TYR A 162 -31.30 75.12 49.89
N GLN A 163 -32.06 75.05 48.78
CA GLN A 163 -33.16 75.97 48.49
C GLN A 163 -34.22 75.95 49.60
N ASN A 164 -34.62 74.77 50.07
CA ASN A 164 -35.59 74.65 51.17
C ASN A 164 -35.06 75.27 52.47
N ARG A 165 -33.78 75.08 52.79
CA ARG A 165 -33.17 75.74 53.97
C ARG A 165 -33.14 77.26 53.81
N MET A 166 -32.81 77.77 52.62
CA MET A 166 -32.85 79.22 52.33
C MET A 166 -34.27 79.79 52.48
N LEU A 167 -35.29 79.08 51.99
CA LEU A 167 -36.69 79.45 52.19
C LEU A 167 -37.07 79.45 53.67
N ASN A 168 -36.71 78.42 54.43
CA ASN A 168 -37.02 78.34 55.87
C ASN A 168 -36.34 79.47 56.66
N ASN A 169 -35.07 79.78 56.35
CA ASN A 169 -34.34 80.91 56.91
C ASN A 169 -34.99 82.26 56.59
N HIS A 170 -35.53 82.42 55.38
CA HIS A 170 -36.29 83.61 55.00
C HIS A 170 -37.56 83.79 55.84
N HIS A 171 -38.22 82.69 56.22
CA HIS A 171 -39.38 82.69 57.11
C HIS A 171 -39.00 82.76 58.62
N GLY A 172 -37.73 82.98 58.95
CA GLY A 172 -37.24 83.06 60.33
C GLY A 172 -37.24 81.74 61.09
N GLN A 173 -37.43 80.62 60.38
CA GLN A 173 -37.44 79.27 60.94
C GLN A 173 -36.13 78.56 60.59
N GLY A 174 -35.08 78.78 61.38
CA GLY A 174 -33.79 78.07 61.25
C GLY A 174 -32.55 78.97 61.32
N ASP A 175 -31.38 78.33 61.37
CA ASP A 175 -30.08 78.99 61.39
C ASP A 175 -29.61 79.40 59.99
N HIS A 176 -28.93 80.55 59.90
CA HIS A 176 -28.37 81.07 58.66
C HIS A 176 -27.44 80.04 57.99
N THR A 177 -27.86 79.54 56.82
CA THR A 177 -27.09 78.57 56.05
C THR A 177 -25.91 79.24 55.34
N ARG A 178 -24.72 78.60 55.39
CA ARG A 178 -23.55 79.02 54.60
C ARG A 178 -23.86 78.93 53.11
N MET A 179 -23.39 79.90 52.32
CA MET A 179 -23.59 79.90 50.88
C MET A 179 -22.94 78.66 50.26
N ARG A 180 -23.73 77.89 49.50
CA ARG A 180 -23.28 76.71 48.77
C ARG A 180 -23.38 76.97 47.27
N THR A 181 -22.36 76.59 46.53
CA THR A 181 -22.34 76.70 45.06
C THR A 181 -22.72 75.38 44.39
N PHE A 182 -23.37 75.49 43.23
CA PHE A 182 -23.86 74.37 42.43
C PHE A 182 -23.41 74.45 40.96
N ASN A 183 -22.59 75.46 40.65
CA ASN A 183 -22.05 75.69 39.32
C ASN A 183 -20.59 75.23 39.29
N GLU A 184 -20.29 74.37 38.32
CA GLU A 184 -18.99 73.75 38.11
C GLU A 184 -17.89 74.78 37.84
N THR A 185 -18.21 75.93 37.24
CA THR A 185 -17.21 76.98 36.94
C THR A 185 -16.59 77.63 38.18
N PHE A 186 -17.24 77.53 39.35
CA PHE A 186 -16.75 78.09 40.61
C PHE A 186 -16.13 77.04 41.54
N ASN A 187 -15.85 75.83 41.02
CA ASN A 187 -15.36 74.72 41.83
C ASN A 187 -14.01 74.98 42.50
N GLU A 188 -13.11 75.70 41.83
CA GLU A 188 -11.77 75.97 42.36
C GLU A 188 -11.73 77.16 43.34
N ILE A 189 -12.78 77.99 43.37
CA ILE A 189 -12.79 79.27 44.10
C ILE A 189 -13.58 79.16 45.41
N ASN A 190 -14.63 78.34 45.45
CA ASN A 190 -15.48 78.21 46.62
C ASN A 190 -15.19 76.93 47.41
N THR A 191 -14.89 77.09 48.70
CA THR A 191 -14.66 75.98 49.64
C THR A 191 -15.91 75.19 50.00
N ASN A 192 -17.12 75.69 49.68
CA ASN A 192 -18.40 75.03 49.92
C ASN A 192 -19.15 74.77 48.59
N ASN A 193 -18.72 73.73 47.87
CA ASN A 193 -19.28 73.32 46.58
C ASN A 193 -19.70 71.85 46.57
N VAL A 194 -20.84 71.53 45.95
CA VAL A 194 -21.37 70.16 45.79
C VAL A 194 -20.40 69.23 45.05
N PHE A 195 -19.63 69.76 44.12
CA PHE A 195 -18.69 68.95 43.34
C PHE A 195 -17.51 68.44 44.17
N HIS A 196 -17.12 69.15 45.25
CA HIS A 196 -16.10 68.67 46.17
C HIS A 196 -16.55 67.41 46.92
N ASP A 197 -17.83 67.35 47.33
CA ASP A 197 -18.41 66.17 47.96
C ASP A 197 -18.38 64.94 47.01
N LEU A 198 -18.58 65.17 45.72
CA LEU A 198 -18.51 64.13 44.68
C LEU A 198 -17.07 63.69 44.38
N GLU A 199 -16.06 64.54 44.60
CA GLU A 199 -14.64 64.20 44.46
C GLU A 199 -14.14 63.45 45.70
N GLU A 200 -14.50 63.88 46.90
CA GLU A 200 -14.11 63.20 48.16
C GLU A 200 -14.62 61.76 48.22
N THR A 201 -15.83 61.51 47.70
CA THR A 201 -16.40 60.15 47.60
C THR A 201 -15.66 59.23 46.63
N THR A 202 -14.79 59.75 45.77
CA THR A 202 -13.95 58.95 44.85
C THR A 202 -12.54 58.68 45.37
N LYS A 203 -12.14 59.29 46.51
CA LYS A 203 -10.79 59.13 47.08
C LYS A 203 -10.65 57.93 48.01
N TRP A 204 -11.70 57.10 48.14
CA TRP A 204 -11.73 55.89 48.97
C TRP A 204 -11.52 54.66 48.10
#